data_AF-A0A2I1HQC2-F1
#
_entry.id   AF-A0A2I1HQC2-F1
#
_cell.length_a   1.000
_cell.length_b   1.000
_cell.length_c   1.000
_cell.angle_alpha   90.00
_cell.angle_beta   90.00
_cell.angle_gamma   90.00
#
_symmetry.space_group_name_H-M   'P 1'
#
loop_
_entity.id
_entity.type
_entity.pdbx_description
1 polymer ?
#
loop_
_entity_poly.entity_id
_entity_poly.type
_entity_poly.pdbx_seq_one_letter_code
_entity_poly.pdbx_strand_id
1 'polypeptide(L)'
;CQYLESIKIWCGKDYLSEKEVLETVAKYSPSNFCELKIHHITTNSDASPDDLESFFISWERRTPKKLLSFIIIDDMEIYYGYSFEILEIIEKYEDLGIIEFITKSEEKENEEEEEYYDFN
;
A
#
# COMPACT_ATOMS: atom_id res chain seq x y z
N CYS A 1 1.11 13.68 -12.97
CA CYS A 1 2.51 13.27 -12.79
C CYS A 1 2.73 12.00 -13.62
N GLN A 2 3.52 12.02 -14.71
CA GLN A 2 3.72 10.84 -15.59
C GLN A 2 4.89 9.95 -15.17
N TYR A 3 5.69 10.42 -14.21
CA TYR A 3 6.91 9.77 -13.72
C TYR A 3 6.81 9.41 -12.23
N LEU A 4 5.60 9.37 -11.65
CA LEU A 4 5.42 8.97 -10.26
C LEU A 4 5.52 7.45 -10.14
N GLU A 5 6.56 6.94 -9.49
CA GLU A 5 6.77 5.50 -9.28
C GLU A 5 6.23 5.02 -7.94
N SER A 6 6.37 5.87 -6.92
CA SER A 6 6.02 5.58 -5.54
C SER A 6 5.24 6.74 -4.90
N ILE A 7 4.38 6.42 -3.93
CA ILE A 7 3.80 7.39 -3.01
C ILE A 7 3.67 6.81 -1.60
N LYS A 8 3.96 7.64 -0.60
CA LYS A 8 3.68 7.37 0.82
C LYS A 8 2.52 8.23 1.28
N ILE A 9 1.49 7.61 1.85
CA ILE A 9 0.27 8.28 2.28
C ILE A 9 -0.05 7.93 3.73
N TRP A 10 -0.34 8.97 4.50
CA TRP A 10 -0.74 8.90 5.90
C TRP A 10 -2.25 8.61 5.95
N CYS A 11 -2.63 7.50 6.56
CA CYS A 11 -4.01 7.05 6.67
C CYS A 11 -4.47 6.98 8.13
N GLY A 12 -5.76 7.24 8.34
CA GLY A 12 -6.39 7.19 9.66
C GLY A 12 -7.45 8.28 9.85
N LYS A 13 -8.06 8.31 11.04
CA LYS A 13 -9.25 9.12 11.35
C LYS A 13 -9.12 10.62 11.02
N ASP A 14 -7.95 11.21 11.25
CA ASP A 14 -7.68 12.64 11.01
C ASP A 14 -6.94 12.89 9.67
N TYR A 15 -6.80 11.84 8.84
CA TYR A 15 -6.09 11.84 7.56
C TYR A 15 -6.99 11.28 6.44
N LEU A 16 -6.41 10.76 5.36
CA LEU A 16 -7.19 10.10 4.30
C LEU A 16 -7.64 8.72 4.77
N SER A 17 -8.84 8.31 4.34
CA SER A 17 -9.25 6.92 4.49
C SER A 17 -8.42 6.03 3.58
N GLU A 18 -8.09 4.83 4.05
CA GLU A 18 -7.40 3.83 3.23
C GLU A 18 -8.23 3.49 1.99
N LYS A 19 -9.55 3.38 2.14
CA LYS A 19 -10.47 3.18 1.01
C LYS A 19 -10.31 4.26 -0.07
N GLU A 20 -10.36 5.54 0.30
CA GLU A 20 -10.20 6.63 -0.68
C GLU A 20 -8.83 6.60 -1.34
N VAL A 21 -7.79 6.22 -0.58
CA VAL A 21 -6.43 6.04 -1.12
C VAL A 21 -6.41 4.93 -2.16
N LEU A 22 -6.93 3.74 -1.84
CA LEU A 22 -6.99 2.60 -2.76
C LEU A 22 -7.78 2.96 -4.04
N GLU A 23 -8.96 3.57 -3.90
CA GLU A 23 -9.77 4.02 -5.04
C GLU A 23 -9.03 5.05 -5.92
N THR A 24 -8.33 5.99 -5.28
CA THR A 24 -7.58 7.05 -5.98
C THR A 24 -6.39 6.45 -6.73
N VAL A 25 -5.62 5.58 -6.08
CA VAL A 25 -4.45 4.91 -6.67
C VAL A 25 -4.87 4.02 -7.84
N ALA A 26 -5.92 3.22 -7.67
CA ALA A 26 -6.45 2.38 -8.75
C ALA A 26 -6.85 3.21 -9.99
N LYS A 27 -7.48 4.37 -9.77
CA LYS A 27 -8.06 5.18 -10.84
C LYS A 27 -7.08 6.12 -11.52
N TYR A 28 -6.15 6.72 -10.77
CA TYR A 28 -5.38 7.87 -11.24
C TYR A 28 -3.87 7.63 -11.30
N SER A 29 -3.37 6.51 -10.78
CA SER A 29 -1.93 6.23 -10.84
C SER A 29 -1.42 6.16 -12.27
N PRO A 30 -0.27 6.80 -12.59
CA PRO A 30 0.32 6.74 -13.92
C PRO A 30 0.91 5.35 -14.21
N SER A 31 1.15 5.06 -15.49
CA SER A 31 1.65 3.76 -15.98
C SER A 31 2.96 3.30 -15.36
N ASN A 32 3.76 4.23 -14.85
CA ASN A 32 5.05 3.93 -14.25
C ASN A 32 4.95 3.62 -12.74
N PHE A 33 3.84 3.97 -12.10
CA PHE A 33 3.59 3.72 -10.67
C PHE A 33 3.60 2.22 -10.36
N CYS A 34 4.34 1.84 -9.33
CA CYS A 34 4.51 0.47 -8.88
C CYS A 34 4.65 0.31 -7.36
N GLU A 35 4.67 1.39 -6.57
CA GLU A 35 4.83 1.29 -5.11
C GLU A 35 3.81 2.18 -4.39
N LEU A 36 3.07 1.58 -3.46
CA LEU A 36 2.16 2.28 -2.56
C LEU A 36 2.56 1.98 -1.12
N LYS A 37 2.92 3.03 -0.37
CA LYS A 37 3.17 2.95 1.07
C LYS A 37 2.01 3.58 1.83
N ILE A 38 1.39 2.81 2.71
CA ILE A 38 0.35 3.29 3.62
C ILE A 38 0.93 3.35 5.02
N HIS A 39 0.95 4.53 5.61
CA HIS A 39 1.33 4.73 6.99
C HIS A 39 0.08 4.83 7.84
N HIS A 40 -0.15 3.81 8.66
CA HIS A 40 -1.26 3.80 9.61
C HIS A 40 -0.85 4.57 10.86
N ILE A 41 -1.64 5.59 11.20
CA ILE A 41 -1.42 6.38 12.44
C ILE A 41 -2.38 5.92 13.53
N THR A 42 -3.46 5.25 13.14
CA THR A 42 -4.45 4.65 14.03
C THR A 42 -4.52 3.16 13.77
N THR A 43 -4.82 2.39 14.81
CA THR A 43 -4.68 0.92 14.81
C THR A 43 -5.56 0.16 13.83
N ASN A 44 -6.52 0.79 13.15
CA ASN A 44 -7.49 0.07 12.32
C ASN A 44 -7.55 0.67 10.91
N SER A 45 -7.39 -0.20 9.92
CA SER A 45 -7.79 0.07 8.54
C SER A 45 -9.29 0.35 8.49
N ASP A 46 -9.70 1.32 7.68
CA ASP A 46 -11.09 1.56 7.34
C ASP A 46 -11.50 0.97 5.97
N ALA A 47 -10.56 0.28 5.30
CA ALA A 47 -10.85 -0.47 4.09
C ALA A 47 -11.41 -1.85 4.43
N SER A 48 -12.47 -2.24 3.73
CA SER A 48 -13.06 -3.57 3.85
C SER A 48 -12.32 -4.60 3.00
N PRO A 49 -12.52 -5.92 3.24
CA PRO A 49 -12.04 -6.97 2.34
C PRO A 49 -12.44 -6.72 0.88
N ASP A 50 -13.68 -6.29 0.63
CA ASP A 50 -14.19 -6.00 -0.71
C ASP A 50 -13.48 -4.82 -1.38
N ASP A 51 -13.06 -3.82 -0.59
CA ASP A 51 -12.32 -2.66 -1.10
C ASP A 51 -10.92 -3.09 -1.57
N LEU A 52 -10.21 -3.93 -0.78
CA LEU A 52 -8.90 -4.46 -1.18
C LEU A 52 -8.99 -5.41 -2.38
N GLU A 53 -9.96 -6.33 -2.38
CA GLU A 53 -10.18 -7.24 -3.51
C GLU A 53 -10.45 -6.44 -4.80
N SER A 54 -11.31 -5.42 -4.72
CA SER A 54 -11.60 -4.55 -5.86
C SER A 54 -10.37 -3.77 -6.34
N PHE A 55 -9.55 -3.29 -5.40
CA PHE A 55 -8.30 -2.61 -5.68
C PHE A 55 -7.31 -3.52 -6.44
N PHE A 56 -7.06 -4.73 -5.94
CA PHE A 56 -6.12 -5.65 -6.57
C PHE A 56 -6.60 -6.16 -7.93
N ILE A 57 -7.91 -6.41 -8.11
CA ILE A 57 -8.49 -6.70 -9.44
C ILE A 57 -8.25 -5.54 -10.40
N SER A 58 -8.45 -4.31 -9.94
CA SER A 58 -8.16 -3.12 -10.76
C SER A 58 -6.68 -3.05 -11.11
N TRP A 59 -5.80 -3.38 -10.16
CA TRP A 59 -4.36 -3.39 -10.36
C TRP A 59 -3.90 -4.39 -11.41
N GLU A 60 -4.39 -5.64 -11.34
CA GLU A 60 -4.10 -6.71 -12.29
C GLU A 60 -4.41 -6.31 -13.75
N ARG A 61 -5.46 -5.50 -13.93
CA ARG A 61 -5.96 -5.05 -15.24
C ARG A 61 -5.20 -3.86 -15.82
N ARG A 62 -4.24 -3.27 -15.08
CA ARG A 62 -3.49 -2.10 -15.55
C ARG A 62 -2.62 -2.44 -16.76
N THR A 63 -2.40 -1.42 -17.59
CA THR A 63 -1.47 -1.46 -18.72
C THR A 63 -0.49 -0.30 -18.59
N PRO A 64 0.83 -0.55 -18.51
CA PRO A 64 1.48 -1.86 -18.46
C PRO A 64 1.17 -2.62 -17.16
N LYS A 65 1.26 -3.95 -17.21
CA LYS A 65 1.22 -4.78 -16.00
C LYS A 65 2.52 -4.57 -15.23
N LYS A 66 2.42 -4.15 -13.97
CA LYS A 66 3.53 -4.00 -13.04
C LYS A 66 3.15 -4.62 -11.71
N LEU A 67 4.10 -5.34 -11.10
CA LEU A 67 4.01 -5.77 -9.70
C LEU A 67 3.82 -4.52 -8.82
N LEU A 68 2.85 -4.56 -7.91
CA LEU A 68 2.70 -3.52 -6.89
C LEU A 68 3.49 -3.92 -5.65
N SER A 69 4.46 -3.11 -5.25
CA SER A 69 4.98 -3.15 -3.88
C SER A 69 3.95 -2.46 -2.98
N PHE A 70 3.23 -3.25 -2.19
CA PHE A 70 2.19 -2.78 -1.27
C PHE A 70 2.75 -2.81 0.15
N ILE A 71 3.09 -1.63 0.67
CA ILE A 71 3.87 -1.48 1.89
C ILE A 71 2.98 -0.88 2.98
N ILE A 72 2.91 -1.55 4.13
CA ILE A 72 2.23 -1.05 5.31
C ILE A 72 3.28 -0.66 6.34
N ILE A 73 3.26 0.61 6.75
CA ILE A 73 4.13 1.18 7.78
C ILE A 73 3.28 1.37 9.03
N ASP A 74 3.68 0.72 10.12
CA ASP A 74 3.02 0.81 11.42
C ASP A 74 4.08 0.71 12.52
N ASP A 75 3.86 1.42 13.62
CA ASP A 75 4.76 1.52 14.77
C ASP A 75 4.48 0.41 15.81
N MET A 76 3.32 -0.26 15.72
CA MET A 76 2.96 -1.39 16.58
C MET A 76 2.79 -2.67 15.77
N GLU A 77 3.77 -3.59 15.86
CA GLU A 77 3.81 -4.94 15.25
C GLU A 77 2.47 -5.43 14.65
N ILE A 78 2.45 -5.47 13.31
CA ILE A 78 1.29 -5.50 12.42
C ILE A 78 0.55 -6.84 12.42
N TYR A 79 -0.25 -7.08 13.47
CA TYR A 79 -1.28 -8.12 13.44
C TYR A 79 -2.66 -7.66 13.94
N TYR A 80 -2.81 -6.38 14.30
CA TYR A 80 -4.03 -5.88 14.93
C TYR A 80 -4.91 -4.97 14.05
N GLY A 81 -4.40 -4.46 12.92
CA GLY A 81 -5.15 -3.51 12.08
C GLY A 81 -5.92 -4.09 10.91
N TYR A 82 -5.54 -5.28 10.42
CA TYR A 82 -6.24 -6.01 9.38
C TYR A 82 -6.91 -7.27 9.94
N SER A 83 -8.12 -7.55 9.45
CA SER A 83 -8.80 -8.80 9.77
C SER A 83 -8.16 -9.98 9.04
N PHE A 84 -8.42 -11.20 9.52
CA PHE A 84 -7.97 -12.43 8.86
C PHE A 84 -8.45 -12.51 7.39
N GLU A 85 -9.68 -12.06 7.11
CA GLU A 85 -10.22 -12.01 5.74
C GLU A 85 -9.40 -11.10 4.82
N ILE A 86 -8.89 -9.97 5.33
CA ILE A 86 -8.02 -9.08 4.56
C ILE A 86 -6.67 -9.76 4.28
N LEU A 87 -6.10 -10.45 5.27
CA LEU A 87 -4.85 -11.18 5.10
C LEU A 87 -4.97 -12.29 4.04
N GLU A 88 -6.08 -13.04 4.01
CA GLU A 88 -6.32 -14.06 2.98
C GLU A 88 -6.38 -13.46 1.56
N ILE A 89 -6.96 -12.26 1.43
CA ILE A 89 -6.98 -11.54 0.14
C ILE A 89 -5.56 -11.13 -0.26
N ILE A 90 -4.79 -10.55 0.66
CA ILE A 90 -3.40 -10.15 0.41
C ILE A 90 -2.58 -11.35 -0.05
N GLU A 91 -2.62 -12.47 0.70
CA GLU A 91 -1.90 -13.71 0.37
C GLU A 91 -2.28 -14.23 -1.02
N LYS A 92 -3.58 -14.25 -1.35
CA LYS A 92 -4.06 -14.65 -2.69
C LYS A 92 -3.43 -13.81 -3.81
N TYR A 93 -3.34 -12.49 -3.64
CA TYR A 93 -2.81 -11.60 -4.70
C TYR A 93 -1.28 -11.59 -4.76
N GLU A 94 -0.61 -11.90 -3.65
CA GLU A 94 0.82 -12.15 -3.60
C GLU A 94 1.17 -13.46 -4.35
N ASP A 95 0.43 -14.54 -4.11
CA ASP A 95 0.59 -15.83 -4.81
C ASP A 95 0.37 -15.71 -6.33
N LEU A 96 -0.51 -14.81 -6.76
CA LEU A 96 -0.76 -14.50 -8.16
C LEU A 96 0.34 -13.63 -8.79
N GLY A 97 1.30 -13.13 -8.01
CA GLY A 97 2.37 -12.23 -8.45
C GLY A 97 1.85 -10.86 -8.88
N ILE A 98 0.71 -10.43 -8.34
CA ILE A 98 0.10 -9.12 -8.63
C ILE A 98 0.66 -8.07 -7.67
N ILE A 99 0.89 -8.46 -6.42
CA ILE A 99 1.49 -7.62 -5.39
C ILE A 99 2.68 -8.31 -4.74
N GLU A 100 3.53 -7.53 -4.10
CA GLU A 100 4.49 -7.93 -3.09
C GLU A 100 4.09 -7.21 -1.81
N PHE A 101 3.76 -7.95 -0.75
CA PHE A 101 3.28 -7.36 0.49
C PHE A 101 4.43 -7.21 1.49
N ILE A 102 4.60 -6.00 2.03
CA ILE A 102 5.68 -5.68 2.95
C ILE A 102 5.14 -4.93 4.15
N THR A 103 5.52 -5.38 5.34
CA THR A 103 5.26 -4.68 6.60
C THR A 103 6.56 -4.06 7.11
N LYS A 104 6.54 -2.77 7.45
CA LYS A 104 7.69 -2.04 8.00
C LYS A 104 7.34 -1.33 9.31
N SER A 105 8.34 -1.23 10.19
CA SER A 105 8.29 -0.30 11.31
C SER A 105 8.61 1.12 10.85
N GLU A 106 8.12 2.13 11.59
CA GLU A 106 8.42 3.53 11.29
C GLU A 106 9.94 3.80 11.33
N GLU A 107 10.65 3.22 12.29
CA GLU A 107 12.12 3.31 12.40
C GLU A 107 12.84 2.87 11.12
N LYS A 108 12.48 1.69 10.57
CA LYS A 108 13.14 1.15 9.36
C LYS A 108 12.83 1.97 8.12
N GLU A 109 11.61 2.48 7.99
CA GLU A 109 11.25 3.33 6.88
C GLU A 109 12.02 4.66 6.93
N ASN A 110 12.22 5.23 8.12
CA ASN A 110 13.00 6.45 8.30
C ASN A 110 14.49 6.24 7.97
N GLU A 111 15.08 5.11 8.36
CA GLU A 111 16.46 4.75 7.98
C GLU A 111 16.63 4.67 6.46
N GLU A 112 15.71 4.03 5.74
CA GLU A 112 15.75 3.96 4.28
C GLU A 112 15.57 5.33 3.61
N GLU A 113 14.71 6.19 4.17
CA GLU A 113 14.56 7.56 3.69
C GLU A 113 15.87 8.36 3.89
N GLU A 114 16.50 8.26 5.06
CA GLU A 114 17.77 8.93 5.36
C GLU A 114 18.91 8.45 4.45
N GLU A 115 19.05 7.14 4.22
CA GLU A 115 20.05 6.60 3.29
C GLU A 115 19.83 7.15 1.87
N TYR A 116 18.59 7.27 1.39
CA TYR A 116 18.30 7.81 0.07
C TYR A 116 18.80 9.25 -0.12
N TYR A 117 18.74 10.08 0.92
CA TYR A 117 19.23 11.47 0.87
C TYR A 117 20.75 11.58 0.94
N ASP A 118 21.43 10.62 1.57
CA ASP A 118 22.90 10.62 1.64
C ASP A 118 23.57 10.22 0.31
N PHE A 119 22.83 9.57 -0.59
CA PHE A 119 23.33 9.07 -1.88
C PHE A 119 22.91 9.86 -3.13
N ASN A 120 22.12 10.94 -3.00
CA ASN A 120 21.68 11.81 -4.11
C ASN A 120 22.09 13.28 -3.93
#